data_AF-A0A812SLY8-F1
#
_entry.id   AF-A0A812SLY8-F1
#
_cell.length_a   1.000
_cell.length_b   1.000
_cell.length_c   1.000
_cell.angle_alpha   90.00
_cell.angle_beta   90.00
_cell.angle_gamma   90.00
#
_symmetry.space_group_name_H-M   'P 1'
#
loop_
_entity.id
_entity.type
_entity.pdbx_description
1 polymer ?
#
loop_
_entity_poly.entity_id
_entity_poly.type
_entity_poly.pdbx_seq_one_letter_code
_entity_poly.pdbx_strand_id
1 'polypeptide(L)'
;MAGTTSNAPLSLLALRWVCRVLDSPVTLFLVWTLAALSSAAVLAQHQRLAEESLVAGLPRAGPIMSAARPLLRSTATATASPMVQARLGSALDALAEMDPPARRRRALGVLLRVAQNLIEHPQDPKYMLIWKGNAVFSEALGALDVAGPAMRGLGFRETSEGKAWQFQWTKDSPAALKDAVAEIQASLRAAKGA
;
A
#
# COMPACT_ATOMS: atom_id res chain seq x y z
N MET A 1 6.32 -52.04 -32.17
CA MET A 1 6.91 -50.99 -31.32
C MET A 1 6.39 -49.65 -31.79
N ALA A 2 5.88 -48.86 -30.86
CA ALA A 2 5.07 -47.66 -31.06
C ALA A 2 5.86 -46.46 -31.59
N GLY A 3 5.16 -45.51 -32.23
CA GLY A 3 5.72 -44.21 -32.62
C GLY A 3 4.71 -43.36 -33.38
N THR A 4 3.69 -42.87 -32.69
CA THR A 4 2.66 -41.96 -33.18
C THR A 4 3.22 -40.66 -33.77
N THR A 5 2.93 -40.42 -35.05
CA THR A 5 3.26 -39.20 -35.79
C THR A 5 2.25 -38.07 -35.52
N SER A 6 2.80 -36.94 -35.08
CA SER A 6 2.42 -35.56 -35.44
C SER A 6 0.95 -35.11 -35.29
N ASN A 7 0.60 -34.65 -34.09
CA ASN A 7 -0.46 -33.64 -33.87
C ASN A 7 0.11 -32.52 -32.99
N ALA A 8 0.88 -31.61 -33.58
CA ALA A 8 1.27 -30.37 -32.90
C ALA A 8 0.09 -29.38 -32.96
N PRO A 9 -0.20 -28.64 -31.88
CA PRO A 9 -1.58 -28.41 -31.51
C PRO A 9 -2.06 -27.02 -31.94
N LEU A 10 -3.21 -26.99 -32.64
CA LEU A 10 -3.96 -25.77 -32.99
C LEU A 10 -4.20 -24.83 -31.79
N SER A 11 -4.13 -25.36 -30.57
CA SER A 11 -4.26 -24.61 -29.32
C SER A 11 -3.16 -23.58 -29.09
N LEU A 12 -1.92 -23.80 -29.56
CA LEU A 12 -0.83 -22.82 -29.35
C LEU A 12 -0.96 -21.60 -30.26
N LEU A 13 -1.51 -21.77 -31.47
CA LEU A 13 -1.79 -20.67 -32.39
C LEU A 13 -3.00 -19.86 -31.93
N ALA A 14 -4.02 -20.53 -31.40
CA ALA A 14 -5.17 -19.87 -30.77
C ALA A 14 -4.75 -19.05 -29.53
N LEU A 15 -3.87 -19.59 -28.68
CA LEU A 15 -3.38 -18.88 -27.49
C LEU A 15 -2.60 -17.60 -27.86
N ARG A 16 -1.71 -17.67 -28.88
CA ARG A 16 -0.95 -16.48 -29.33
C ARG A 16 -1.85 -15.38 -29.91
N TRP A 17 -2.94 -15.77 -30.57
CA TRP A 17 -3.91 -14.81 -31.11
C TRP A 17 -4.70 -14.12 -30.01
N VAL A 18 -5.16 -14.88 -29.00
CA VAL A 18 -5.87 -14.34 -27.84
C VAL A 18 -4.97 -13.41 -27.04
N CYS A 19 -3.72 -13.79 -26.78
CA CYS A 19 -2.76 -12.91 -26.09
C CYS A 19 -2.53 -11.59 -26.86
N ARG A 20 -2.44 -11.62 -28.19
CA ARG A 20 -2.28 -10.40 -28.98
C ARG A 20 -3.48 -9.47 -29.00
N VAL A 21 -4.70 -10.01 -28.92
CA VAL A 21 -5.93 -9.21 -28.85
C VAL A 21 -6.09 -8.58 -27.46
N LEU A 22 -5.67 -9.28 -26.40
CA LEU A 22 -5.67 -8.76 -25.03
C LEU A 22 -4.59 -7.71 -24.78
N ASP A 23 -3.47 -7.74 -25.49
CA ASP A 23 -2.41 -6.73 -25.47
C ASP A 23 -2.69 -5.49 -26.36
N SER A 24 -3.87 -5.40 -26.97
CA SER A 24 -4.22 -4.22 -27.76
C SER A 24 -4.42 -3.00 -26.84
N PRO A 25 -3.81 -1.84 -27.14
CA PRO A 25 -4.02 -0.63 -26.34
C PRO A 25 -5.50 -0.23 -26.30
N VAL A 26 -6.27 -0.58 -27.34
CA VAL A 26 -7.70 -0.28 -27.45
C VAL A 26 -8.55 -1.09 -26.47
N THR A 27 -8.24 -2.38 -26.26
CA THR A 27 -8.97 -3.22 -25.31
C THR A 27 -8.67 -2.82 -23.87
N LEU A 28 -7.41 -2.46 -23.57
CA LEU A 28 -7.02 -1.91 -22.27
C LEU A 28 -7.75 -0.59 -21.97
N PHE A 29 -7.85 0.32 -22.95
CA PHE A 29 -8.63 1.55 -22.80
C PHE A 29 -10.13 1.29 -22.59
N LEU A 30 -10.72 0.32 -23.28
CA LEU A 30 -12.13 -0.03 -23.12
C LEU A 30 -12.44 -0.61 -21.73
N VAL A 31 -11.57 -1.49 -21.22
CA VAL A 31 -11.69 -2.04 -19.85
C VAL A 31 -11.52 -0.94 -18.81
N TRP A 32 -10.55 -0.05 -18.99
CA TRP A 32 -10.29 1.06 -18.07
C TRP A 32 -11.40 2.12 -18.08
N THR A 33 -11.98 2.41 -19.24
CA THR A 33 -13.09 3.37 -19.34
C THR A 33 -14.37 2.81 -18.72
N LEU A 34 -14.68 1.52 -18.91
CA LEU A 34 -15.80 0.88 -18.21
C LEU A 34 -15.60 0.85 -16.68
N ALA A 35 -14.39 0.55 -16.22
CA ALA A 35 -14.07 0.53 -14.78
C ALA A 35 -14.21 1.93 -14.14
N ALA A 36 -13.77 2.98 -14.84
CA ALA A 36 -13.93 4.36 -14.36
C ALA A 36 -15.40 4.77 -14.24
N LEU A 37 -16.24 4.35 -15.19
CA LEU A 37 -17.66 4.68 -15.18
C LEU A 37 -18.42 4.02 -14.01
N SER A 38 -18.05 2.80 -13.62
CA SER A 38 -18.61 2.15 -12.43
C SER A 38 -18.22 2.84 -11.12
N SER A 39 -17.06 3.49 -11.07
CA SER A 39 -16.57 4.14 -9.86
C SER A 39 -17.34 5.43 -9.52
N ALA A 40 -17.88 6.14 -10.52
CA ALA A 40 -18.66 7.35 -10.30
C ALA A 40 -20.05 7.05 -9.70
N ALA A 41 -20.69 5.96 -10.12
CA ALA A 41 -22.00 5.54 -9.61
C ALA A 41 -21.94 5.12 -8.12
N VAL A 42 -20.86 4.44 -7.72
CA VAL A 42 -20.64 4.00 -6.33
C VAL A 42 -20.42 5.19 -5.39
N LEU A 43 -19.72 6.24 -5.84
CA LEU A 43 -19.51 7.46 -5.08
C LEU A 43 -20.81 8.26 -4.87
N ALA A 44 -21.70 8.30 -5.87
CA ALA A 44 -23.01 8.95 -5.73
C ALA A 44 -23.92 8.22 -4.72
N GLN A 45 -23.83 6.89 -4.64
CA GLN A 45 -24.63 6.10 -3.71
C GLN A 45 -24.16 6.23 -2.25
N HIS A 46 -22.86 6.45 -2.04
CA HIS A 46 -22.30 6.67 -0.70
C HIS A 46 -22.66 8.04 -0.09
N GLN A 47 -22.92 9.07 -0.91
CA GLN A 47 -23.30 10.39 -0.39
C GLN A 47 -24.73 10.41 0.18
N ARG A 48 -25.68 9.70 -0.44
CA ARG A 48 -27.07 9.63 0.06
C ARG A 48 -27.20 9.04 1.46
N LEU A 49 -26.42 8.00 1.77
CA LEU A 49 -26.47 7.34 3.08
C LEU A 49 -25.88 8.20 4.21
N ALA A 50 -24.98 9.13 3.89
CA ALA A 50 -24.42 10.05 4.87
C ALA A 50 -25.39 11.17 5.26
N GLU A 51 -26.27 11.59 4.34
CA GLU A 51 -27.23 12.67 4.59
C GLU A 51 -28.42 12.22 5.45
N GLU A 52 -28.85 10.96 5.35
CA GLU A 52 -29.97 10.44 6.15
C GLU A 52 -29.64 10.33 7.66
N SER A 53 -28.36 10.19 8.01
CA SER A 53 -27.93 10.09 9.41
C SER A 53 -27.87 11.43 10.15
N LEU A 54 -27.81 12.56 9.43
CA LEU A 54 -27.70 13.90 10.03
C LEU A 54 -29.04 14.49 10.48
N VAL A 55 -30.17 13.96 9.99
CA VAL A 55 -31.52 14.50 10.28
C VAL A 55 -32.21 13.78 11.45
N ALA A 56 -31.76 12.58 11.83
CA ALA A 56 -32.45 11.74 12.82
C ALA A 56 -31.97 11.89 14.28
N GLY A 57 -31.00 12.77 14.57
CA GLY A 57 -30.34 12.85 15.88
C GLY A 57 -30.47 14.19 16.59
N LEU A 58 -31.69 14.61 16.92
CA LEU A 58 -31.94 15.79 17.78
C LEU A 58 -32.70 15.38 19.05
N PRO A 59 -32.10 15.54 20.24
CA PRO A 59 -32.86 15.93 21.42
C PRO A 59 -32.45 17.31 21.93
N ARG A 60 -33.38 17.87 22.68
CA ARG A 60 -33.64 19.28 22.95
C ARG A 60 -32.96 19.77 24.23
N ALA A 61 -32.37 20.97 24.13
CA ALA A 61 -32.20 22.04 25.13
C ALA A 61 -31.32 21.83 26.39
N GLY A 62 -30.39 22.78 26.56
CA GLY A 62 -29.80 23.20 27.84
C GLY A 62 -28.67 24.21 27.63
N PRO A 63 -28.75 25.47 28.11
CA PRO A 63 -27.74 26.51 27.87
C PRO A 63 -26.87 26.75 29.11
N ILE A 64 -25.54 26.59 29.04
CA ILE A 64 -24.61 27.23 30.00
C ILE A 64 -23.31 27.62 29.30
N MET A 65 -22.94 28.89 29.48
CA MET A 65 -21.68 29.53 29.12
C MET A 65 -20.44 28.71 29.53
N SER A 66 -19.40 28.68 28.68
CA SER A 66 -18.04 28.71 29.22
C SER A 66 -17.04 29.31 28.24
N ALA A 67 -16.17 30.11 28.84
CA ALA A 67 -15.25 31.07 28.28
C ALA A 67 -14.27 30.54 27.24
N ALA A 68 -13.96 31.45 26.30
CA ALA A 68 -12.70 31.64 25.60
C ALA A 68 -11.58 30.61 25.85
N ARG A 69 -11.17 29.91 24.77
CA ARG A 69 -9.79 29.47 24.57
C ARG A 69 -9.47 29.42 23.07
N PRO A 70 -8.23 29.77 22.69
CA PRO A 70 -7.91 30.25 21.36
C PRO A 70 -8.00 29.15 20.30
N LEU A 71 -8.26 29.59 19.07
CA LEU A 71 -8.21 28.85 17.82
C LEU A 71 -6.85 28.16 17.63
N LEU A 72 -6.63 27.01 18.28
CA LEU A 72 -5.73 26.00 17.77
C LEU A 72 -6.51 25.22 16.72
N ARG A 73 -6.36 25.70 15.49
CA ARG A 73 -6.63 24.97 14.26
C ARG A 73 -5.67 23.77 14.23
N SER A 74 -5.96 22.74 15.03
CA SER A 74 -5.38 21.42 14.83
C SER A 74 -5.95 20.89 13.53
N THR A 75 -5.12 20.94 12.49
CA THR A 75 -5.19 20.00 11.38
C THR A 75 -5.13 18.60 11.98
N ALA A 76 -6.28 18.03 12.31
CA ALA A 76 -6.42 16.61 12.59
C ALA A 76 -6.29 15.89 11.24
N THR A 77 -5.06 15.81 10.75
CA THR A 77 -4.65 14.84 9.75
C THR A 77 -4.94 13.48 10.38
N ALA A 78 -5.80 12.71 9.70
CA ALA A 78 -6.23 11.37 10.08
C ALA A 78 -5.03 10.55 10.57
N THR A 79 -4.93 10.42 11.88
CA THR A 79 -3.70 9.95 12.53
C THR A 79 -3.67 8.44 12.37
N ALA A 80 -2.83 7.96 11.46
CA ALA A 80 -2.28 6.62 11.57
C ALA A 80 -1.82 6.43 13.03
N SER A 81 -2.11 5.26 13.63
CA SER A 81 -1.83 5.04 15.05
C SER A 81 -0.42 5.54 15.42
N PRO A 82 -0.27 6.42 16.43
CA PRO A 82 1.00 7.11 16.69
C PRO A 82 2.15 6.14 16.96
N MET A 83 1.82 4.93 17.43
CA MET A 83 2.79 3.87 17.70
C MET A 83 3.31 3.17 16.43
N VAL A 84 2.53 3.14 15.35
CA VAL A 84 2.95 2.57 14.05
C VAL A 84 3.87 3.55 13.33
N GLN A 85 3.51 4.83 13.35
CA GLN A 85 4.31 5.90 12.74
C GLN A 85 5.65 6.11 13.49
N ALA A 86 5.64 6.07 14.82
CA ALA A 86 6.87 6.14 15.62
C ALA A 86 7.84 4.96 15.33
N ARG A 87 7.32 3.77 15.03
CA ARG A 87 8.15 2.61 14.66
C ARG A 87 8.78 2.75 13.30
N LEU A 88 8.06 3.32 12.34
CA LEU A 88 8.59 3.60 11.01
C LEU A 88 9.69 4.67 11.09
N GLY A 89 9.44 5.78 11.78
CA GLY A 89 10.42 6.85 11.96
C GLY A 89 11.72 6.35 12.61
N SER A 90 11.63 5.61 13.71
CA SER A 90 12.80 5.01 14.35
C SER A 90 13.57 4.05 13.44
N ALA A 91 12.89 3.31 12.56
CA ALA A 91 13.55 2.44 11.60
C ALA A 91 14.23 3.23 10.46
N LEU A 92 13.64 4.36 10.04
CA LEU A 92 14.21 5.26 9.05
C LEU A 92 15.43 6.01 9.60
N ASP A 93 15.41 6.41 10.87
CA ASP A 93 16.56 7.01 11.54
C ASP A 93 17.73 6.01 11.62
N ALA A 94 17.46 4.77 12.01
CA ALA A 94 18.48 3.72 12.02
C ALA A 94 19.01 3.40 10.61
N LEU A 95 18.17 3.50 9.57
CA LEU A 95 18.63 3.42 8.18
C LEU A 95 19.48 4.64 7.79
N ALA A 96 19.19 5.82 8.33
CA ALA A 96 19.92 7.07 8.08
C ALA A 96 21.32 7.11 8.74
N GLU A 97 21.57 6.27 9.73
CA GLU A 97 22.90 6.09 10.33
C GLU A 97 23.74 5.02 9.60
N MET A 98 23.13 4.24 8.70
CA MET A 98 23.79 3.10 8.08
C MET A 98 24.74 3.48 6.95
N ASP A 99 25.96 2.97 7.01
CA ASP A 99 26.95 2.99 5.92
C ASP A 99 27.13 1.59 5.28
N PRO A 100 27.41 1.50 3.97
CA PRO A 100 27.58 2.58 3.01
C PRO A 100 26.24 3.18 2.51
N PRO A 101 26.22 4.43 2.00
CA PRO A 101 25.00 5.12 1.56
C PRO A 101 24.30 4.43 0.38
N ALA A 102 25.00 3.59 -0.38
CA ALA A 102 24.40 2.75 -1.42
C ALA A 102 23.49 1.67 -0.82
N ARG A 103 23.87 1.07 0.31
CA ARG A 103 23.08 0.05 1.02
C ARG A 103 21.80 0.66 1.59
N ARG A 104 21.91 1.85 2.21
CA ARG A 104 20.77 2.67 2.65
C ARG A 104 19.77 2.94 1.54
N ARG A 105 20.24 3.44 0.39
CA ARG A 105 19.39 3.74 -0.76
C ARG A 105 18.65 2.50 -1.30
N ARG A 106 19.31 1.34 -1.33
CA ARG A 106 18.67 0.07 -1.72
C ARG A 106 17.57 -0.32 -0.73
N ALA A 107 17.85 -0.29 0.57
CA ALA A 107 16.87 -0.63 1.61
C ALA A 107 15.63 0.28 1.54
N LEU A 108 15.83 1.60 1.46
CA LEU A 108 14.75 2.58 1.33
C LEU A 108 13.97 2.40 0.02
N GLY A 109 14.65 2.08 -1.08
CA GLY A 109 14.01 1.81 -2.37
C GLY A 109 13.09 0.58 -2.32
N VAL A 110 13.51 -0.50 -1.65
CA VAL A 110 12.67 -1.69 -1.47
C VAL A 110 11.47 -1.38 -0.56
N LEU A 111 11.66 -0.67 0.55
CA LEU A 111 10.56 -0.24 1.42
C LEU A 111 9.53 0.61 0.67
N LEU A 112 10.00 1.59 -0.11
CA LEU A 112 9.15 2.42 -0.93
C LEU A 112 8.37 1.59 -1.95
N ARG A 113 9.04 0.65 -2.63
CA ARG A 113 8.39 -0.20 -3.63
C ARG A 113 7.34 -1.10 -2.99
N VAL A 114 7.61 -1.65 -1.81
CA VAL A 114 6.63 -2.44 -1.05
C VAL A 114 5.39 -1.62 -0.72
N ALA A 115 5.55 -0.41 -0.18
CA ALA A 115 4.42 0.46 0.15
C ALA A 115 3.64 0.91 -1.11
N GLN A 116 4.33 1.24 -2.20
CA GLN A 116 3.72 1.60 -3.48
C GLN A 116 2.92 0.44 -4.08
N ASN A 117 3.46 -0.78 -4.09
CA ASN A 117 2.77 -1.94 -4.62
C ASN A 117 1.45 -2.22 -3.87
N LEU A 118 1.40 -1.97 -2.55
CA LEU A 118 0.16 -2.08 -1.78
C LEU A 118 -0.87 -1.01 -2.20
N ILE A 119 -0.43 0.23 -2.43
CA ILE A 119 -1.33 1.32 -2.86
C ILE A 119 -1.83 1.10 -4.29
N GLU A 120 -0.96 0.68 -5.20
CA GLU A 120 -1.25 0.44 -6.62
C GLU A 120 -2.13 -0.81 -6.80
N HIS A 121 -1.94 -1.83 -5.97
CA HIS A 121 -2.61 -3.13 -6.08
C HIS A 121 -3.21 -3.58 -4.74
N PRO A 122 -4.24 -2.90 -4.22
CA PRO A 122 -4.78 -3.16 -2.88
C PRO A 122 -5.51 -4.51 -2.76
N GLN A 123 -5.99 -5.08 -3.86
CA GLN A 123 -6.73 -6.34 -3.86
C GLN A 123 -5.88 -7.55 -4.24
N ASP A 124 -4.61 -7.34 -4.62
CA ASP A 124 -3.75 -8.45 -5.05
C ASP A 124 -3.02 -9.06 -3.84
N PRO A 125 -3.36 -10.31 -3.45
CA PRO A 125 -2.78 -10.97 -2.29
C PRO A 125 -1.27 -11.19 -2.43
N LYS A 126 -0.73 -11.16 -3.65
CA LYS A 126 0.71 -11.31 -3.91
C LYS A 126 1.54 -10.20 -3.25
N TYR A 127 1.05 -8.96 -3.22
CA TYR A 127 1.78 -7.84 -2.61
C TYR A 127 1.52 -7.72 -1.11
N MET A 128 0.47 -8.36 -0.61
CA MET A 128 0.16 -8.45 0.80
C MET A 128 1.06 -9.47 1.52
N LEU A 129 1.69 -10.40 0.80
CA LEU A 129 2.56 -11.42 1.37
C LEU A 129 4.00 -11.28 0.86
N ILE A 130 4.94 -11.04 1.77
CA ILE A 130 6.37 -10.93 1.45
C ILE A 130 7.13 -12.03 2.16
N TRP A 131 7.67 -12.95 1.38
CA TRP A 131 8.53 -14.03 1.89
C TRP A 131 9.88 -13.48 2.32
N LYS A 132 10.32 -13.81 3.54
CA LYS A 132 11.65 -13.42 4.03
C LYS A 132 12.79 -14.05 3.23
N GLY A 133 12.55 -15.22 2.64
CA GLY A 133 13.49 -15.90 1.74
C GLY A 133 13.54 -15.33 0.32
N ASN A 134 12.75 -14.29 0.00
CA ASN A 134 12.89 -13.61 -1.29
C ASN A 134 14.26 -12.92 -1.36
N ALA A 135 15.10 -13.29 -2.33
CA ALA A 135 16.45 -12.78 -2.47
C ALA A 135 16.52 -11.24 -2.49
N VAL A 136 15.60 -10.59 -3.23
CA VAL A 136 15.57 -9.12 -3.35
C VAL A 136 15.25 -8.47 -2.01
N PHE A 137 14.29 -9.03 -1.27
CA PHE A 137 13.93 -8.53 0.05
C PHE A 137 15.05 -8.79 1.06
N SER A 138 15.55 -10.03 1.11
CA SER A 138 16.58 -10.48 2.05
C SER A 138 17.88 -9.70 1.89
N GLU A 139 18.38 -9.54 0.66
CA GLU A 139 19.64 -8.84 0.38
C GLU A 139 19.55 -7.34 0.68
N ALA A 140 18.41 -6.70 0.38
CA ALA A 140 18.26 -5.26 0.49
C ALA A 140 17.84 -4.78 1.88
N LEU A 141 16.94 -5.51 2.56
CA LEU A 141 16.34 -5.10 3.82
C LEU A 141 16.33 -6.22 4.85
N GLY A 142 15.95 -7.44 4.48
CA GLY A 142 15.68 -8.55 5.40
C GLY A 142 16.89 -9.03 6.21
N ALA A 143 18.11 -8.75 5.76
CA ALA A 143 19.34 -9.00 6.51
C ALA A 143 19.70 -7.90 7.52
N LEU A 144 18.92 -6.82 7.59
CA LEU A 144 19.15 -5.70 8.51
C LEU A 144 18.26 -5.81 9.76
N ASP A 145 18.79 -5.44 10.92
CA ASP A 145 18.06 -5.46 12.20
C ASP A 145 16.83 -4.51 12.18
N VAL A 146 16.88 -3.47 11.34
CA VAL A 146 15.82 -2.48 11.15
C VAL A 146 14.64 -3.00 10.32
N ALA A 147 14.75 -4.18 9.69
CA ALA A 147 13.71 -4.74 8.82
C ALA A 147 12.39 -4.98 9.58
N GLY A 148 12.48 -5.59 10.76
CA GLY A 148 11.30 -5.91 11.58
C GLY A 148 10.54 -4.65 12.02
N PRO A 149 11.21 -3.65 12.62
CA PRO A 149 10.62 -2.35 12.93
C PRO A 149 10.03 -1.64 11.70
N ALA A 150 10.74 -1.60 10.56
CA ALA A 150 10.26 -0.95 9.34
C ALA A 150 8.99 -1.62 8.77
N MET A 151 8.98 -2.95 8.66
CA MET A 151 7.82 -3.70 8.18
C MET A 151 6.61 -3.57 9.11
N ARG A 152 6.83 -3.59 10.42
CA ARG A 152 5.76 -3.35 11.42
C ARG A 152 5.26 -1.90 11.39
N GLY A 153 6.14 -0.93 11.13
CA GLY A 153 5.80 0.47 10.91
C GLY A 153 4.99 0.71 9.64
N LEU A 154 5.16 -0.13 8.62
CA LEU A 154 4.30 -0.13 7.44
C LEU A 154 2.94 -0.80 7.68
N GLY A 155 2.77 -1.53 8.78
CA GLY A 155 1.54 -2.27 9.10
C GLY A 155 1.58 -3.77 8.75
N PHE A 156 2.74 -4.30 8.35
CA PHE A 156 2.91 -5.74 8.20
C PHE A 156 3.01 -6.43 9.56
N ARG A 157 2.49 -7.65 9.60
CA ARG A 157 2.61 -8.56 10.73
C ARG A 157 3.37 -9.79 10.28
N GLU A 158 4.08 -10.39 11.21
CA GLU A 158 4.77 -11.64 10.94
C GLU A 158 3.77 -12.79 10.96
N THR A 159 3.85 -13.69 9.98
CA THR A 159 3.03 -14.91 9.97
C THR A 159 3.39 -15.79 11.17
N SER A 160 2.46 -16.63 11.63
CA SER A 160 2.68 -17.59 12.72
C SER A 160 3.89 -18.52 12.51
N GLU A 161 4.24 -18.82 11.26
CA GLU A 161 5.43 -19.61 10.90
C GLU A 161 6.74 -18.82 10.90
N GLY A 162 6.72 -17.50 11.05
CA GLY A 162 7.91 -16.64 11.01
C GLY A 162 8.59 -16.49 9.63
N LYS A 163 8.04 -17.12 8.58
CA LYS A 163 8.65 -17.19 7.23
C LYS A 163 8.26 -16.04 6.30
N ALA A 164 7.14 -15.37 6.57
CA ALA A 164 6.64 -14.29 5.73
C ALA A 164 6.10 -13.12 6.55
N TRP A 165 6.06 -11.97 5.91
CA TRP A 165 5.35 -10.78 6.34
C TRP A 165 4.00 -10.73 5.64
N GLN A 166 2.94 -10.54 6.40
CA GLN A 166 1.58 -10.43 5.91
C GLN A 166 1.01 -9.04 6.24
N PHE A 167 0.51 -8.37 5.22
CA PHE A 167 -0.24 -7.13 5.36
C PHE A 167 -1.73 -7.43 5.49
N GLN A 168 -2.41 -6.72 6.37
CA GLN A 168 -3.86 -6.80 6.51
C GLN A 168 -4.44 -5.41 6.31
N TRP A 169 -5.33 -5.28 5.32
CA TRP A 169 -6.02 -4.04 5.06
C TRP A 169 -6.97 -3.69 6.20
N THR A 170 -6.83 -2.47 6.70
CA THR A 170 -7.77 -1.82 7.62
C THR A 170 -8.32 -0.56 6.96
N LYS A 171 -9.32 0.06 7.60
CA LYS A 171 -9.92 1.32 7.11
C LYS A 171 -8.89 2.46 7.05
N ASP A 172 -7.88 2.43 7.91
CA ASP A 172 -6.85 3.47 8.04
C ASP A 172 -5.57 3.17 7.23
N SER A 173 -5.41 1.93 6.75
CA SER A 173 -4.26 1.51 5.93
C SER A 173 -3.94 2.43 4.74
N PRO A 174 -4.90 2.88 3.91
CA PRO A 174 -4.56 3.69 2.74
C PRO A 174 -4.03 5.09 3.10
N ALA A 175 -4.48 5.69 4.21
CA ALA A 175 -3.94 6.96 4.70
C ALA A 175 -2.54 6.74 5.29
N ALA A 176 -2.40 5.74 6.17
CA ALA A 176 -1.14 5.40 6.81
C ALA A 176 -0.03 5.03 5.81
N LEU A 177 -0.36 4.31 4.73
CA LEU A 177 0.60 3.97 3.68
C LEU A 177 1.04 5.21 2.88
N LYS A 178 0.15 6.17 2.63
CA LYS A 178 0.53 7.43 1.95
C LYS A 178 1.47 8.27 2.80
N ASP A 179 1.20 8.36 4.09
CA ASP A 179 2.08 9.08 5.04
C ASP A 179 3.44 8.39 5.13
N ALA A 180 3.45 7.05 5.24
CA ALA A 180 4.69 6.26 5.23
C ALA A 180 5.49 6.44 3.93
N VAL A 181 4.82 6.46 2.78
CA VAL A 181 5.47 6.72 1.48
C VAL A 181 6.11 8.11 1.46
N ALA A 182 5.42 9.14 1.96
CA ALA A 182 5.96 10.49 2.02
C ALA A 182 7.20 10.57 2.92
N GLU A 183 7.16 9.88 4.07
CA GLU A 183 8.26 9.81 5.02
C GLU A 183 9.49 9.09 4.42
N ILE A 184 9.29 7.90 3.83
CA ILE A 184 10.35 7.15 3.15
C ILE A 184 10.95 7.96 1.99
N GLN A 185 10.13 8.67 1.21
CA GLN A 185 10.61 9.53 0.13
C GLN A 185 11.46 10.69 0.65
N ALA A 186 11.08 11.29 1.79
CA ALA A 186 11.87 12.33 2.43
C ALA A 186 13.25 11.80 2.84
N SER A 187 13.31 10.63 3.50
CA SER A 187 14.57 9.98 3.86
C SER A 187 15.42 9.60 2.64
N LEU A 188 14.79 9.19 1.54
CA LEU A 188 15.49 8.83 0.31
C LEU A 188 16.07 10.06 -0.41
N ARG A 189 15.38 11.21 -0.34
CA ARG A 189 15.93 12.50 -0.83
C ARG A 189 17.11 12.95 0.01
N ALA A 190 17.01 12.84 1.34
CA ALA A 190 18.12 13.14 2.25
C ALA A 190 19.35 12.26 1.94
N ALA A 191 19.14 10.97 1.67
CA ALA A 191 20.21 10.02 1.31
C ALA A 191 20.79 10.20 -0.11
N LYS A 192 20.19 11.03 -0.97
CA LYS A 192 20.73 11.39 -2.30
C LYS A 192 21.54 12.68 -2.27
N GLY A 193 21.31 13.55 -1.29
CA GLY A 193 22.01 14.83 -1.13
C GLY A 193 23.25 14.78 -0.23
N ALA A 194 23.51 13.62 0.41
CA ALA A 194 24.70 13.31 1.17
C ALA A 194 25.67 12.47 0.33
#